data_AF-A0A7S3BYL1-F1
#
_entry.id   AF-A0A7S3BYL1-F1
#
_cell.length_a   1.000
_cell.length_b   1.000
_cell.length_c   1.000
_cell.angle_alpha   90.00
_cell.angle_beta   90.00
_cell.angle_gamma   90.00
#
_symmetry.space_group_name_H-M   'P 1'
#
loop_
_entity.id
_entity.type
_entity.pdbx_description
1 polymer ?
#
loop_
_entity_poly.entity_id
_entity_poly.type
_entity_poly.pdbx_seq_one_letter_code
_entity_poly.pdbx_strand_id
1 'polypeptide(L)'
;MKEGTSTGISAADRAATLNALADPDATPGWFTRPGHVFPLRARAGGVLERPGHTEAAVDLTRLAGCEPAGVLCELVMDSGEMQRLPQLREFAAEHGLPLISIEQLAEWRTFHGR
;
A
#
# COMPACT_ATOMS: atom_id res chain seq x y z
N MET A 1 -0.19 -1.31 18.17
CA MET A 1 -0.46 -2.72 18.54
C MET A 1 -0.68 -2.81 20.04
N LYS A 2 -1.28 -3.88 20.57
CA LYS A 2 -1.32 -4.09 22.03
C LYS A 2 0.04 -4.43 22.62
N GLU A 3 0.86 -5.14 21.86
CA GLU A 3 2.21 -5.55 22.23
C GLU A 3 3.18 -5.23 21.08
N GLY A 4 4.47 -5.12 21.37
CA GLY A 4 5.50 -4.92 20.35
C GLY A 4 5.57 -3.52 19.74
N THR A 5 4.83 -2.54 20.27
CA THR A 5 4.91 -1.12 19.89
C THR A 5 4.97 -0.22 21.11
N SER A 6 5.55 0.97 20.97
CA SER A 6 5.57 2.01 22.01
C SER A 6 4.39 2.98 21.84
N THR A 7 4.64 4.19 21.34
CA THR A 7 3.62 5.20 21.03
C THR A 7 2.84 4.87 19.75
N GLY A 8 3.39 4.02 18.88
CA GLY A 8 2.74 3.61 17.64
C GLY A 8 3.11 4.43 16.40
N ILE A 9 3.77 5.60 16.55
CA ILE A 9 4.01 6.53 15.42
C ILE A 9 5.36 6.35 14.72
N SER A 10 6.34 5.76 15.42
CA SER A 10 7.68 5.56 14.85
C SER A 10 7.62 4.68 13.60
N ALA A 11 8.63 4.78 12.73
CA ALA A 11 8.70 3.91 11.54
C ALA A 11 8.67 2.42 11.93
N ALA A 12 9.40 2.04 12.99
CA ALA A 12 9.41 0.68 13.52
C ALA A 12 8.04 0.24 14.06
N ASP A 13 7.36 1.10 14.83
CA ASP A 13 6.05 0.76 15.40
C ASP A 13 4.97 0.64 14.31
N ARG A 14 5.01 1.51 13.30
CA ARG A 14 4.12 1.43 12.13
C ARG A 14 4.41 0.17 11.33
N ALA A 15 5.68 -0.16 11.08
CA ALA A 15 6.06 -1.40 10.39
C ALA A 15 5.58 -2.66 11.13
N ALA A 16 5.73 -2.71 12.46
CA ALA A 16 5.21 -3.81 13.27
C ALA A 16 3.68 -3.95 13.16
N THR A 17 2.96 -2.81 13.16
CA THR A 17 1.51 -2.80 12.97
C THR A 17 1.10 -3.24 11.56
N LEU A 18 1.85 -2.84 10.52
CA LEU A 18 1.59 -3.21 9.12
C LEU A 18 1.85 -4.70 8.88
N ASN A 19 2.94 -5.26 9.42
CA ASN A 19 3.22 -6.69 9.35
C ASN A 19 2.11 -7.51 10.01
N ALA A 20 1.65 -7.08 11.18
CA ALA A 20 0.52 -7.73 11.84
C ALA A 20 -0.79 -7.60 11.06
N LEU A 21 -1.02 -6.50 10.33
CA LEU A 21 -2.20 -6.36 9.47
C LEU A 21 -2.15 -7.26 8.21
N ALA A 22 -0.95 -7.63 7.77
CA ALA A 22 -0.73 -8.54 6.64
C ALA A 22 -0.66 -10.02 7.06
N ASP A 23 -0.66 -10.32 8.36
CA ASP A 23 -0.60 -11.67 8.90
C ASP A 23 -2.01 -12.34 8.84
N PRO A 24 -2.16 -13.50 8.17
CA PRO A 24 -3.45 -14.19 8.04
C PRO A 24 -4.00 -14.71 9.38
N ASP A 25 -3.15 -14.90 10.39
CA ASP A 25 -3.55 -15.35 11.74
C ASP A 25 -3.93 -14.17 12.65
N ALA A 26 -3.82 -12.93 12.17
CA ALA A 26 -4.09 -11.75 12.97
C ALA A 26 -5.55 -11.68 13.43
N THR A 27 -5.73 -11.41 14.72
CA THR A 27 -7.06 -11.29 15.33
C THR A 27 -7.36 -9.85 15.73
N PRO A 28 -8.64 -9.45 15.86
CA PRO A 28 -8.99 -8.11 16.34
C PRO A 28 -8.36 -7.73 17.69
N GLY A 29 -8.05 -8.74 18.51
CA GLY A 29 -7.44 -8.62 19.82
C GLY A 29 -6.00 -8.11 19.81
N TRP A 30 -5.28 -8.21 18.68
CA TRP A 30 -3.89 -7.73 18.56
C TRP A 30 -3.79 -6.20 18.44
N PHE A 31 -4.88 -5.54 18.03
CA PHE A 31 -4.87 -4.13 17.66
C PHE A 31 -5.56 -3.23 18.69
N THR A 32 -4.96 -2.07 18.93
CA THR A 32 -5.55 -0.95 19.67
C THR A 32 -6.26 0.00 18.69
N ARG A 33 -7.30 0.70 19.17
CA ARG A 33 -8.07 1.68 18.39
C ARG A 33 -8.40 2.87 19.32
N PRO A 34 -8.13 4.13 18.93
CA PRO A 34 -7.49 4.59 17.69
C PRO A 34 -5.99 4.25 17.61
N GLY A 35 -5.36 4.55 16.47
CA GLY A 35 -3.92 4.31 16.22
C GLY A 35 -3.37 5.16 15.08
N HIS A 36 -2.10 4.92 14.71
CA HIS A 36 -1.33 5.74 13.74
C HIS A 36 -1.19 5.09 12.35
N VAL A 37 -1.85 3.96 12.13
CA VAL A 37 -1.97 3.30 10.82
C VAL A 37 -3.43 3.41 10.39
N PHE A 38 -3.65 3.68 9.11
CA PHE A 38 -4.97 3.96 8.54
C PHE A 38 -5.34 2.86 7.51
N PRO A 39 -6.01 1.78 7.93
CA PRO A 39 -6.38 0.71 7.01
C PRO A 39 -7.38 1.21 5.96
N LEU A 40 -7.17 0.83 4.70
CA LEU A 40 -8.09 1.03 3.59
C LEU A 40 -8.61 -0.33 3.12
N ARG A 41 -9.88 -0.41 2.71
CA ARG A 41 -10.48 -1.64 2.21
C ARG A 41 -10.61 -1.57 0.69
N ALA A 42 -9.82 -2.39 -0.01
CA ALA A 42 -9.93 -2.53 -1.46
C ALA A 42 -11.26 -3.19 -1.88
N ARG A 43 -11.73 -2.81 -3.06
CA ARG A 43 -12.82 -3.52 -3.76
C ARG A 43 -12.40 -4.91 -4.20
N ALA A 44 -13.36 -5.84 -4.29
CA ALA A 44 -13.07 -7.25 -4.54
C ALA A 44 -12.50 -7.47 -5.96
N GLY A 45 -13.02 -6.75 -6.96
CA GLY A 45 -12.52 -6.80 -8.33
C GLY A 45 -11.20 -6.04 -8.55
N GLY A 46 -10.64 -5.39 -7.51
CA GLY A 46 -9.39 -4.65 -7.62
C GLY A 46 -9.49 -3.49 -8.62
N VAL A 47 -8.41 -3.23 -9.37
CA VAL A 47 -8.34 -2.11 -10.31
C VAL A 47 -9.36 -2.19 -11.44
N LEU A 48 -9.87 -3.39 -11.74
CA LEU A 48 -10.93 -3.61 -12.74
C LEU A 48 -12.31 -3.15 -12.23
N GLU A 49 -12.53 -3.13 -10.92
CA GLU A 49 -13.75 -2.61 -10.31
C GLU A 49 -13.62 -1.13 -9.93
N ARG A 50 -12.46 -0.75 -9.37
CA ARG A 50 -12.16 0.64 -9.01
C ARG A 50 -10.71 0.97 -9.33
N PRO A 51 -10.43 1.92 -10.26
CA PRO A 51 -9.07 2.30 -10.62
C PRO A 51 -8.45 3.24 -9.56
N GLY A 52 -8.13 2.70 -8.39
CA GLY A 52 -7.54 3.46 -7.27
C GLY A 52 -6.25 2.84 -6.74
N HIS A 53 -5.43 3.64 -6.05
CA HIS A 53 -4.17 3.16 -5.43
C HIS A 53 -4.41 2.09 -4.36
N THR A 54 -5.54 2.15 -3.65
CA THR A 54 -5.94 1.10 -2.70
C THR A 54 -6.07 -0.25 -3.38
N GLU A 55 -6.79 -0.32 -4.50
CA GLU A 55 -6.94 -1.53 -5.28
C GLU A 55 -5.62 -1.96 -5.93
N ALA A 56 -4.85 -1.03 -6.49
CA ALA A 56 -3.57 -1.32 -7.12
C ALA A 56 -2.56 -1.94 -6.14
N ALA A 57 -2.49 -1.45 -4.90
CA ALA A 57 -1.60 -2.00 -3.87
C ALA A 57 -1.93 -3.46 -3.52
N VAL A 58 -3.23 -3.79 -3.44
CA VAL A 58 -3.69 -5.16 -3.18
C VAL A 58 -3.51 -6.05 -4.41
N ASP A 59 -3.76 -5.55 -5.61
CA ASP A 59 -3.58 -6.35 -6.83
C ASP A 59 -2.10 -6.66 -7.09
N LEU A 60 -1.19 -5.69 -6.90
CA LEU A 60 0.25 -5.93 -7.07
C LEU A 60 0.77 -7.01 -6.12
N THR A 61 0.33 -7.01 -4.86
CA THR A 61 0.73 -8.05 -3.89
C THR A 61 0.19 -9.43 -4.27
N ARG A 62 -1.05 -9.51 -4.76
CA ARG A 62 -1.61 -10.75 -5.33
C ARG A 62 -0.81 -11.25 -6.53
N LEU A 63 -0.47 -10.37 -7.47
CA LEU A 63 0.30 -10.73 -8.66
C LEU A 63 1.71 -11.21 -8.32
N ALA A 64 2.28 -10.71 -7.21
CA ALA A 64 3.56 -11.16 -6.66
C ALA A 64 3.47 -12.49 -5.88
N GLY A 65 2.27 -13.04 -5.65
CA GLY A 65 2.07 -14.25 -4.85
C GLY A 65 2.20 -14.04 -3.34
N CYS A 66 2.07 -12.78 -2.88
CA CYS A 66 2.07 -12.42 -1.47
C CYS A 66 0.64 -12.38 -0.92
N GLU A 67 0.53 -12.25 0.41
CA GLU A 67 -0.74 -11.90 1.06
C GLU A 67 -1.32 -10.60 0.44
N PRO A 68 -2.66 -10.51 0.23
CA PRO A 68 -3.30 -9.39 -0.46
C PRO A 68 -3.42 -8.14 0.43
N ALA A 69 -2.29 -7.67 0.94
CA ALA A 69 -2.16 -6.52 1.84
C ALA A 69 -0.96 -5.67 1.41
N GLY A 70 -1.25 -4.45 0.92
CA GLY A 70 -0.25 -3.48 0.48
C GLY A 70 -0.15 -2.28 1.41
N VAL A 71 1.03 -1.65 1.43
CA VAL A 71 1.27 -0.37 2.13
C VAL A 71 1.52 0.70 1.09
N LEU A 72 0.87 1.85 1.23
CA LEU A 72 1.02 2.98 0.31
C LEU A 72 1.10 4.29 1.07
N CYS A 73 1.80 5.25 0.48
CA CYS A 73 1.87 6.64 0.91
C CYS A 73 2.12 7.51 -0.32
N GLU A 74 1.51 8.69 -0.36
CA GLU A 74 1.72 9.63 -1.43
C GLU A 74 3.08 10.35 -1.31
N LEU A 75 3.67 10.66 -2.47
CA LEU A 75 4.88 11.46 -2.55
C LEU A 75 4.53 12.95 -2.60
N VAL A 76 5.10 13.69 -1.66
CA VAL A 76 4.85 15.12 -1.44
C VAL A 76 6.20 15.84 -1.50
N MET A 77 6.21 17.05 -2.04
CA MET A 77 7.36 17.94 -2.01
C MET A 77 7.49 18.59 -0.62
N ASP A 78 8.66 19.12 -0.28
CA ASP A 78 8.85 19.85 0.98
C ASP A 78 7.96 21.10 1.10
N SER A 79 7.50 21.64 -0.04
CA SER A 79 6.50 22.71 -0.09
C SER A 79 5.10 22.29 0.35
N GLY A 80 4.85 20.99 0.52
CA GLY A 80 3.53 20.40 0.80
C GLY A 80 2.69 20.12 -0.45
N GLU A 81 3.17 20.49 -1.64
CA GLU A 81 2.50 20.15 -2.90
C GLU A 81 2.77 18.71 -3.32
N MET A 82 1.80 18.10 -4.02
CA MET A 82 1.93 16.75 -4.54
C MET A 82 2.95 16.69 -5.68
N GLN A 83 3.82 15.68 -5.66
CA GLN A 83 4.71 15.43 -6.80
C GLN A 83 3.91 15.06 -8.05
N ARG A 84 4.36 15.53 -9.22
CA ARG A 84 3.78 15.20 -10.53
C ARG A 84 4.69 14.25 -11.29
N LEU A 85 4.21 13.76 -12.43
CA LEU A 85 4.89 12.72 -13.20
C LEU A 85 6.39 12.99 -13.48
N PRO A 86 6.85 14.21 -13.82
CA PRO A 86 8.28 14.48 -13.98
C PRO A 86 9.07 14.18 -12.70
N GLN A 87 8.62 14.68 -11.54
CA GLN A 87 9.28 14.43 -10.26
C GLN A 87 9.22 12.95 -9.86
N LEU A 88 8.11 12.27 -10.15
CA LEU A 88 7.98 10.83 -9.89
C LEU A 88 8.98 10.00 -10.72
N ARG A 89 9.30 10.42 -11.95
CA ARG A 89 10.32 9.76 -12.78
C ARG A 89 11.72 9.94 -12.20
N GLU A 90 12.03 11.14 -11.70
CA GLU A 90 13.30 11.43 -11.03
C GLU A 90 13.44 10.62 -9.75
N PHE A 91 12.44 10.64 -8.87
CA PHE A 91 12.42 9.87 -7.62
C PHE A 91 12.55 8.36 -7.88
N ALA A 92 11.82 7.83 -8.88
CA ALA A 92 11.91 6.43 -9.25
C ALA A 92 13.31 6.06 -9.77
N ALA A 93 13.94 6.91 -10.59
CA ALA A 93 15.29 6.67 -11.08
C ALA A 93 16.34 6.74 -9.97
N GLU A 94 16.24 7.71 -9.06
CA GLU A 94 17.14 7.88 -7.92
C GLU A 94 17.14 6.65 -6.99
N HIS A 95 15.95 6.10 -6.72
CA HIS A 95 15.79 4.97 -5.79
C HIS A 95 15.72 3.60 -6.48
N GLY A 96 15.86 3.53 -7.80
CA GLY A 96 15.80 2.28 -8.56
C GLY A 96 14.42 1.60 -8.50
N LEU A 97 13.35 2.38 -8.45
CA LEU A 97 11.97 1.89 -8.32
C LEU A 97 11.29 1.77 -9.68
N PRO A 98 10.43 0.74 -9.89
CA PRO A 98 9.55 0.71 -11.04
C PRO A 98 8.49 1.82 -10.95
N LEU A 99 8.21 2.47 -12.08
CA LEU A 99 7.12 3.44 -12.21
C LEU A 99 6.09 2.90 -13.21
N ILE A 100 4.88 2.65 -12.73
CA ILE A 100 3.74 2.15 -13.53
C ILE A 100 2.51 3.05 -13.32
N SER A 101 1.51 2.91 -14.17
CA SER A 101 0.18 3.49 -13.98
C SER A 101 -0.87 2.43 -13.59
N ILE A 102 -1.95 2.89 -12.96
CA ILE A 102 -3.13 2.03 -12.69
C ILE A 102 -3.74 1.52 -14.00
N GLU A 103 -3.72 2.34 -15.05
CA GLU A 103 -4.17 1.96 -16.40
C GLU A 103 -3.38 0.77 -16.95
N GLN A 104 -2.03 0.82 -16.87
CA GLN A 104 -1.17 -0.29 -17.29
C GLN A 104 -1.45 -1.57 -16.50
N LEU A 105 -1.69 -1.45 -15.18
CA LEU A 105 -2.05 -2.60 -14.35
C LEU A 105 -3.41 -3.17 -14.73
N ALA A 106 -4.41 -2.31 -14.98
CA ALA A 106 -5.74 -2.74 -15.39
C ALA A 106 -5.73 -3.43 -16.77
N GLU A 107 -5.00 -2.88 -17.72
CA GLU A 107 -4.75 -3.52 -19.03
C GLU A 107 -4.11 -4.89 -18.84
N TRP A 108 -3.03 -4.97 -18.06
CA TRP A 108 -2.33 -6.23 -17.80
C TRP A 108 -3.26 -7.29 -17.20
N ARG A 109 -4.05 -6.93 -16.18
CA ARG A 109 -5.01 -7.84 -15.53
C ARG A 109 -6.11 -8.31 -16.49
N THR A 110 -6.59 -7.42 -17.35
CA THR A 110 -7.59 -7.74 -18.38
C THR A 110 -7.10 -8.82 -19.35
N PHE A 111 -5.83 -8.77 -19.75
CA PHE A 111 -5.26 -9.75 -20.68
C PHE A 111 -4.82 -11.06 -20.01
N HIS A 112 -4.47 -11.06 -18.72
CA HIS A 112 -3.85 -12.21 -18.06
C HIS A 112 -4.73 -12.92 -17.01
N GLY A 113 -5.89 -12.37 -16.66
CA GLY A 113 -6.92 -13.08 -15.88
C GLY A 113 -6.55 -13.38 -14.42
N ARG A 114 -5.67 -12.58 -13.81
CA ARG A 114 -5.37 -12.60 -12.36
C ARG A 114 -5.80 -11.28 -11.73
#